data_AF-A0A136LSU8-F1
#
_entry.id   AF-A0A136LSU8-F1
#
_cell.length_a   1.000
_cell.length_b   1.000
_cell.length_c   1.000
_cell.angle_alpha   90.00
_cell.angle_beta   90.00
_cell.angle_gamma   90.00
#
_symmetry.space_group_name_H-M   'P 1'
#
loop_
_entity.id
_entity.type
_entity.pdbx_description
1 polymer ?
#
loop_
_entity_poly.entity_id
_entity_poly.type
_entity_poly.pdbx_seq_one_letter_code
_entity_poly.pdbx_strand_id
1 'polypeptide(L)'
;MSQPPYDPNNPYGQQQNPYGQQPQGWQGAPSTDPFGKPAVYFGAGYTPPPPPPRNRPACLILFIVAMACGLPLCIIGLTVLITGGALAGMGGMLNDMGLGDLGSFISTAVDAMQGPETVAIQGDVTRFDPQAGLDQAAAFAGAGAQFAGLDAQYVRSDGTMDLTATSYNPRVTYSFLRPIEPPANAPPVGAAGNTGGQWYEPITIEAYRPGQVSTITTTGGGISTRIQFVNQGMRKDVGDPTTNPFSVTAPPMRCSFADLWREAIERGASADAVATIRYSEFGDEWTYDFIVPGTIITFNEDCSVDE
;
A
#
# COMPACT_ATOMS: atom_id res chain seq x y z
N MET A 1 10.53 42.53 -30.30
CA MET A 1 10.35 41.06 -30.37
C MET A 1 9.15 40.80 -31.25
N SER A 2 9.39 40.30 -32.45
CA SER A 2 8.39 40.08 -33.50
C SER A 2 7.68 38.75 -33.23
N GLN A 3 6.35 38.73 -33.27
CA GLN A 3 5.60 37.48 -33.14
C GLN A 3 5.79 36.59 -34.39
N PRO A 4 5.90 35.26 -34.23
CA PRO A 4 6.01 34.34 -35.35
C PRO A 4 4.68 34.23 -36.13
N PRO A 5 4.74 33.94 -37.44
CA PRO A 5 3.57 33.81 -38.30
C PRO A 5 2.72 32.57 -37.95
N TYR A 6 1.41 32.72 -38.11
CA TYR A 6 0.39 31.69 -37.90
C TYR A 6 0.44 30.61 -39.00
N ASP A 7 0.51 29.33 -38.61
CA ASP A 7 0.46 28.17 -39.51
C ASP A 7 -0.93 27.52 -39.47
N PRO A 8 -1.72 27.57 -40.56
CA PRO A 8 -3.07 27.03 -40.61
C PRO A 8 -3.15 25.49 -40.68
N ASN A 9 -2.03 24.77 -40.79
CA ASN A 9 -2.05 23.31 -40.91
C ASN A 9 -1.78 22.55 -39.60
N ASN A 10 -1.64 23.26 -38.46
CA ASN A 10 -1.43 22.65 -37.15
C ASN A 10 -2.54 23.04 -36.15
N PRO A 11 -3.73 22.40 -36.20
CA PRO A 11 -4.84 22.72 -35.30
C PRO A 11 -4.60 22.35 -33.82
N TYR A 12 -3.45 21.72 -33.49
CA TYR A 12 -3.08 21.34 -32.12
C TYR A 12 -1.88 22.12 -31.57
N GLY A 13 -1.52 23.24 -32.19
CA GLY A 13 -0.50 24.15 -31.70
C GLY A 13 -0.89 24.87 -30.40
N GLN A 14 -0.31 24.42 -29.29
CA GLN A 14 -0.20 25.09 -27.98
C GLN A 14 -1.48 25.24 -27.14
N GLN A 15 -1.88 24.15 -26.46
CA GLN A 15 -2.44 24.28 -25.12
C GLN A 15 -1.32 24.66 -24.15
N GLN A 16 -1.33 25.92 -23.73
CA GLN A 16 -0.53 26.39 -22.60
C GLN A 16 -1.06 25.72 -21.34
N ASN A 17 -0.19 24.95 -20.68
CA ASN A 17 -0.46 24.27 -19.43
C ASN A 17 -0.70 25.32 -18.31
N PRO A 18 -1.88 25.38 -17.66
CA PRO A 18 -2.20 26.43 -16.69
C PRO A 18 -1.62 26.19 -15.29
N TYR A 19 -0.87 25.10 -15.08
CA TYR A 19 -0.26 24.79 -13.79
C TYR A 19 1.21 25.20 -13.73
N GLY A 20 1.45 26.33 -13.06
CA GLY A 20 2.48 26.48 -12.03
C GLY A 20 3.93 26.23 -12.43
N GLN A 21 4.70 27.31 -12.51
CA GLN A 21 6.16 27.30 -12.58
C GLN A 21 6.77 26.49 -11.43
N GLN A 22 7.63 25.52 -11.77
CA GLN A 22 8.58 24.94 -10.83
C GLN A 22 9.70 25.97 -10.55
N PRO A 23 10.13 26.17 -9.30
CA PRO A 23 11.28 27.01 -9.00
C PRO A 23 12.56 26.41 -9.59
N GLN A 24 13.17 27.14 -10.50
CA GLN A 24 14.54 26.91 -10.96
C GLN A 24 15.51 27.22 -9.82
N GLY A 25 16.46 26.30 -9.57
CA GLY A 25 17.75 26.65 -8.99
C GLY A 25 18.22 25.77 -7.85
N TRP A 26 18.87 24.65 -8.17
CA TRP A 26 20.02 24.17 -7.40
C TRP A 26 21.06 23.63 -8.39
N GLN A 27 21.94 24.53 -8.85
CA GLN A 27 23.16 24.18 -9.56
C GLN A 27 24.23 23.81 -8.54
N GLY A 28 24.34 22.52 -8.22
CA GLY A 28 25.49 21.97 -7.51
C GLY A 28 26.66 21.80 -8.49
N ALA A 29 27.79 22.45 -8.18
CA ALA A 29 29.01 22.38 -8.97
C ALA A 29 29.62 20.95 -8.98
N PRO A 30 30.31 20.56 -10.07
CA PRO A 30 31.07 19.30 -10.10
C PRO A 30 32.36 19.43 -9.28
N SER A 31 32.47 18.66 -8.20
CA SER A 31 33.75 18.44 -7.52
C SER A 31 34.49 17.30 -8.23
N THR A 32 35.54 17.68 -8.95
CA THR A 32 36.60 16.78 -9.40
C THR A 32 37.69 16.74 -8.33
N ASP A 33 37.96 15.58 -7.75
CA ASP A 33 39.27 15.29 -7.17
C ASP A 33 39.62 13.80 -7.36
N PRO A 34 40.66 13.48 -8.16
CA PRO A 34 41.16 12.13 -8.33
C PRO A 34 42.38 11.89 -7.41
N PHE A 35 42.27 10.87 -6.55
CA PHE A 35 43.33 10.24 -5.74
C PHE A 35 43.98 11.04 -4.58
N GLY A 36 43.84 10.54 -3.33
CA GLY A 36 44.86 10.78 -2.30
C GLY A 36 44.48 10.64 -0.82
N LYS A 37 44.53 9.42 -0.29
CA LYS A 37 44.80 9.02 1.12
C LYS A 37 43.69 9.16 2.20
N PRO A 38 43.63 8.20 3.16
CA PRO A 38 42.63 8.21 4.23
C PRO A 38 42.97 9.21 5.34
N ALA A 39 42.04 10.11 5.65
CA ALA A 39 42.10 10.93 6.85
C ALA A 39 41.67 10.09 8.07
N VAL A 40 42.63 9.82 8.93
CA VAL A 40 42.43 9.28 10.28
C VAL A 40 41.77 10.36 11.12
N TYR A 41 40.48 10.21 11.45
CA TYR A 41 39.77 11.07 12.38
C TYR A 41 39.90 10.50 13.80
N PHE A 42 40.81 11.06 14.59
CA PHE A 42 40.85 10.88 16.04
C PHE A 42 40.15 12.06 16.72
N GLY A 43 39.16 11.74 17.56
CA GLY A 43 38.87 12.50 18.79
C GLY A 43 37.74 13.52 18.72
N ALA A 44 36.60 13.18 19.31
CA ALA A 44 36.00 13.96 20.41
C ALA A 44 34.92 13.10 21.08
N GLY A 45 35.08 12.85 22.38
CA GLY A 45 34.19 12.03 23.17
C GLY A 45 32.80 12.63 23.28
N TYR A 46 31.80 11.89 22.79
CA TYR A 46 30.42 12.06 23.20
C TYR A 46 30.18 11.17 24.41
N THR A 47 30.14 11.76 25.60
CA THR A 47 29.50 11.11 26.75
C THR A 47 27.98 11.16 26.53
N PRO A 48 27.28 10.02 26.49
CA PRO A 48 25.83 10.03 26.36
C PRO A 48 25.19 10.69 27.58
N PRO A 49 24.07 11.41 27.42
CA PRO A 49 23.33 11.97 28.54
C PRO A 49 22.85 10.86 29.48
N PRO A 50 22.76 11.12 30.79
CA PRO A 50 22.30 10.14 31.77
C PRO A 50 20.87 9.68 31.44
N PRO A 51 20.54 8.40 31.68
CA PRO A 51 19.19 7.89 31.45
C PRO A 51 18.18 8.60 32.38
N PRO A 52 16.95 8.85 31.90
CA PRO A 52 15.91 9.43 32.73
C PRO A 52 15.60 8.52 33.94
N PRO A 53 15.20 9.10 35.08
CA PRO A 53 14.92 8.35 36.30
C PRO A 53 13.82 7.32 36.07
N ARG A 54 14.13 6.05 36.38
CA ARG A 54 13.16 4.95 36.45
C ARG A 54 12.19 5.21 37.61
N ASN A 55 11.05 5.85 37.30
CA ASN A 55 9.89 5.81 38.17
C ASN A 55 9.33 4.39 38.18
N ARG A 56 9.64 3.64 39.24
CA ARG A 56 8.94 2.40 39.59
C ARG A 56 7.69 2.77 40.41
N PRO A 57 6.46 2.54 39.93
CA PRO A 57 5.33 2.45 40.84
C PRO A 57 5.43 1.10 41.57
N ALA A 58 5.78 1.18 42.85
CA ALA A 58 5.61 0.08 43.77
C ALA A 58 4.12 -0.10 44.09
N CYS A 59 3.70 -1.37 44.09
CA CYS A 59 2.74 -1.93 45.03
C CYS A 59 1.31 -1.33 45.05
N LEU A 60 0.39 -1.99 44.34
CA LEU A 60 -0.94 -2.22 44.88
C LEU A 60 -1.43 -3.62 44.46
N ILE A 61 -1.17 -4.59 45.32
CA ILE A 61 -1.85 -5.89 45.35
C ILE A 61 -2.95 -5.75 46.41
N LEU A 62 -4.21 -5.92 45.99
CA LEU A 62 -5.44 -6.30 46.72
C LEU A 62 -6.60 -5.72 45.88
N PHE A 63 -7.42 -6.48 45.15
CA PHE A 63 -8.36 -7.48 45.66
C PHE A 63 -8.69 -8.55 44.60
N ILE A 64 -8.82 -9.78 45.08
CA ILE A 64 -9.34 -10.97 44.40
C ILE A 64 -10.87 -10.99 44.54
N VAL A 65 -11.53 -11.63 43.58
CA VAL A 65 -12.89 -12.24 43.61
C VAL A 65 -14.03 -11.40 43.03
N ALA A 66 -14.23 -11.53 41.71
CA ALA A 66 -15.56 -11.56 41.10
C ALA A 66 -15.51 -12.41 39.81
N MET A 67 -15.36 -13.72 40.00
CA MET A 67 -15.59 -14.73 38.98
C MET A 67 -17.09 -15.07 38.98
N ALA A 68 -17.65 -15.27 37.79
CA ALA A 68 -18.98 -15.86 37.54
C ALA A 68 -20.22 -14.97 37.77
N CYS A 69 -20.36 -13.90 36.97
CA CYS A 69 -21.67 -13.50 36.43
C CYS A 69 -21.44 -12.68 35.16
N GLY A 70 -21.96 -13.15 34.02
CA GLY A 70 -21.76 -12.61 32.67
C GLY A 70 -22.40 -11.24 32.41
N LEU A 71 -21.96 -10.22 33.13
CA LEU A 71 -22.43 -8.84 33.02
C LEU A 71 -21.41 -7.83 32.46
N PRO A 72 -20.07 -7.99 32.54
CA PRO A 72 -19.17 -6.96 32.00
C PRO A 72 -19.02 -7.01 30.47
N LEU A 73 -19.23 -8.17 29.83
CA LEU A 73 -19.26 -8.27 28.36
C LEU A 73 -20.53 -7.66 27.75
N CYS A 74 -21.66 -7.69 28.49
CA CYS A 74 -22.87 -6.99 28.07
C CYS A 74 -22.70 -5.46 28.11
N ILE A 75 -21.96 -4.90 29.08
CA ILE A 75 -21.82 -3.44 29.19
C ILE A 75 -20.92 -2.89 28.07
N ILE A 76 -19.85 -3.59 27.70
CA ILE A 76 -18.97 -3.17 26.58
C ILE A 76 -19.68 -3.34 25.23
N GLY A 77 -20.45 -4.42 25.05
CA GLY A 77 -21.30 -4.60 23.87
C GLY A 77 -22.39 -3.52 23.77
N LEU A 78 -23.00 -3.12 24.90
CA LEU A 78 -24.04 -2.10 24.95
C LEU A 78 -23.49 -0.68 24.73
N THR A 79 -22.30 -0.34 25.22
CA THR A 79 -21.70 0.97 24.91
C THR A 79 -21.27 1.08 23.45
N VAL A 80 -20.75 0.03 22.82
CA VAL A 80 -20.47 0.07 21.37
C VAL A 80 -21.77 0.16 20.55
N LEU A 81 -22.84 -0.54 20.96
CA LEU A 81 -24.17 -0.45 20.32
C LEU A 81 -24.86 0.91 20.52
N ILE A 82 -24.72 1.53 21.70
CA ILE A 82 -25.31 2.85 21.99
C ILE A 82 -24.51 3.96 21.30
N THR A 83 -23.17 3.88 21.28
CA THR A 83 -22.34 4.92 20.63
C THR A 83 -22.39 4.78 19.11
N GLY A 84 -22.38 3.56 18.57
CA GLY A 84 -22.58 3.31 17.13
C GLY A 84 -24.00 3.61 16.67
N GLY A 85 -25.01 3.24 17.47
CA GLY A 85 -26.42 3.51 17.17
C GLY A 85 -26.81 4.99 17.30
N ALA A 86 -26.22 5.73 18.23
CA ALA A 86 -26.45 7.18 18.34
C ALA A 86 -25.84 7.94 17.15
N LEU A 87 -24.65 7.54 16.67
CA LEU A 87 -24.04 8.15 15.49
C LEU A 87 -24.78 7.79 14.20
N ALA A 88 -25.21 6.53 14.02
CA ALA A 88 -26.01 6.12 12.87
C ALA A 88 -27.42 6.76 12.88
N GLY A 89 -28.04 6.91 14.06
CA GLY A 89 -29.36 7.54 14.22
C GLY A 89 -29.36 9.05 13.95
N MET A 90 -28.28 9.76 14.28
CA MET A 90 -28.15 11.19 13.95
C MET A 90 -27.97 11.43 12.44
N GLY A 91 -27.36 10.49 11.71
CA GLY A 91 -27.19 10.60 10.25
C GLY A 91 -28.51 10.72 9.50
N GLY A 92 -29.53 9.94 9.89
CA GLY A 92 -30.87 10.01 9.29
C GLY A 92 -31.59 11.34 9.55
N MET A 93 -31.53 11.85 10.79
CA MET A 93 -32.18 13.11 11.16
C MET A 93 -31.53 14.34 10.49
N LEU A 94 -30.22 14.33 10.25
CA LEU A 94 -29.53 15.43 9.58
C LEU A 94 -29.83 15.49 8.08
N ASN A 95 -30.04 14.33 7.44
CA ASN A 95 -30.39 14.26 6.02
C ASN A 95 -31.79 14.86 5.76
N ASP A 96 -32.76 14.58 6.63
CA ASP A 96 -34.12 15.12 6.54
C ASP A 96 -34.20 16.64 6.79
N MET A 97 -33.20 17.22 7.47
CA MET A 97 -33.11 18.66 7.73
C MET A 97 -32.41 19.46 6.61
N GLY A 98 -32.09 18.83 5.47
CA GLY A 98 -31.36 19.49 4.38
C GLY A 98 -29.89 19.75 4.69
N LEU A 99 -29.34 19.11 5.73
CA LEU A 99 -27.93 19.11 6.10
C LEU A 99 -27.22 17.85 5.57
N GLY A 100 -27.61 17.33 4.41
CA GLY A 100 -27.00 16.14 3.82
C GLY A 100 -25.48 16.25 3.63
N ASP A 101 -24.97 17.48 3.50
CA ASP A 101 -23.54 17.79 3.43
C ASP A 101 -22.79 17.58 4.78
N LEU A 102 -23.52 17.58 5.90
CA LEU A 102 -22.95 17.35 7.24
C LEU A 102 -22.82 15.86 7.55
N GLY A 103 -23.71 15.04 7.00
CA GLY A 103 -23.65 13.58 7.12
C GLY A 103 -22.44 12.98 6.38
N SER A 104 -22.21 13.42 5.13
CA SER A 104 -21.02 13.05 4.36
C SER A 104 -19.73 13.50 5.04
N PHE A 105 -19.71 14.70 5.63
CA PHE A 105 -18.57 15.19 6.40
C PHE A 105 -18.24 14.31 7.61
N ILE A 106 -19.26 13.88 8.39
CA ILE A 106 -19.04 13.03 9.56
C ILE A 106 -18.52 11.65 9.15
N SER A 107 -19.07 11.03 8.10
CA SER A 107 -18.56 9.73 7.63
C SER A 107 -17.12 9.85 7.14
N THR A 108 -16.80 10.86 6.34
CA THR A 108 -15.42 11.11 5.89
C THR A 108 -14.47 11.37 7.06
N ALA A 109 -14.91 12.08 8.10
CA ALA A 109 -14.09 12.31 9.29
C ALA A 109 -13.88 11.03 10.10
N VAL A 110 -14.89 10.17 10.23
CA VAL A 110 -14.78 8.88 10.92
C VAL A 110 -13.86 7.93 10.17
N ASP A 111 -13.98 7.84 8.85
CA ASP A 111 -13.11 7.01 8.02
C ASP A 111 -11.67 7.54 8.04
N ALA A 112 -11.49 8.86 8.00
CA ALA A 112 -10.18 9.49 8.15
C ALA A 112 -9.55 9.30 9.54
N MET A 113 -10.33 8.91 10.56
CA MET A 113 -9.84 8.58 11.90
C MET A 113 -9.52 7.10 12.09
N GLN A 114 -10.09 6.22 11.25
CA GLN A 114 -9.73 4.81 11.26
C GLN A 114 -8.35 4.69 10.61
N GLY A 115 -7.33 4.42 11.43
CA GLY A 115 -6.01 4.08 10.92
C GLY A 115 -6.10 2.89 9.97
N PRO A 116 -5.09 2.68 9.12
CA PRO A 116 -5.12 1.57 8.18
C PRO A 116 -5.27 0.25 8.93
N GLU A 117 -6.07 -0.65 8.37
CA GLU A 117 -6.17 -2.00 8.89
C GLU A 117 -4.82 -2.71 8.71
N THR A 118 -4.34 -3.32 9.79
CA THR A 118 -3.10 -4.12 9.74
C THR A 118 -3.29 -5.44 10.46
N VAL A 119 -2.64 -6.49 9.95
CA VAL A 119 -2.64 -7.83 10.53
C VAL A 119 -1.24 -8.43 10.53
N ALA A 120 -0.99 -9.36 11.45
CA ALA A 120 0.26 -10.10 11.48
C ALA A 120 0.40 -11.04 10.29
N ILE A 121 1.61 -11.14 9.73
CA ILE A 121 1.94 -12.17 8.74
C ILE A 121 2.04 -13.52 9.45
N GLN A 122 1.45 -14.56 8.87
CA GLN A 122 1.60 -15.94 9.34
C GLN A 122 2.90 -16.55 8.82
N GLY A 123 3.57 -17.36 9.64
CA GLY A 123 4.81 -18.04 9.28
C GLY A 123 6.09 -17.26 9.61
N ASP A 124 7.18 -17.63 8.95
CA ASP A 124 8.52 -17.06 9.17
C ASP A 124 8.76 -15.85 8.25
N VAL A 125 8.78 -14.65 8.83
CA VAL A 125 8.99 -13.40 8.10
C VAL A 125 10.41 -13.24 7.53
N THR A 126 11.38 -14.04 7.98
CA THR A 126 12.75 -14.04 7.43
C THR A 126 12.90 -14.91 6.18
N ARG A 127 11.89 -15.77 5.92
CA ARG A 127 11.75 -16.63 4.74
C ARG A 127 10.31 -16.62 4.22
N PHE A 128 9.77 -15.42 4.09
CA PHE A 128 8.42 -15.21 3.62
C PHE A 128 8.30 -15.61 2.15
N ASP A 129 7.39 -16.54 1.83
CA ASP A 129 7.06 -16.93 0.47
C ASP A 129 5.89 -16.05 -0.03
N PRO A 130 6.09 -15.19 -1.04
CA PRO A 130 5.04 -14.31 -1.55
C PRO A 130 3.82 -15.04 -2.09
N GLN A 131 4.01 -16.21 -2.68
CA GLN A 131 2.92 -16.97 -3.28
C GLN A 131 2.14 -17.71 -2.21
N ALA A 132 2.80 -18.31 -1.23
CA ALA A 132 2.12 -18.91 -0.07
C ALA A 132 1.40 -17.85 0.79
N GLY A 133 1.92 -16.61 0.82
CA GLY A 133 1.27 -15.48 1.49
C GLY A 133 -0.02 -15.00 0.81
N LEU A 134 -0.30 -15.40 -0.43
CA LEU A 134 -1.47 -14.95 -1.19
C LEU A 134 -2.79 -15.35 -0.52
N ASP A 135 -2.90 -16.55 0.02
CA ASP A 135 -4.12 -17.02 0.70
C ASP A 135 -4.45 -16.15 1.91
N GLN A 136 -3.43 -15.78 2.68
CA GLN A 136 -3.59 -14.89 3.82
C GLN A 136 -3.98 -13.47 3.38
N ALA A 137 -3.35 -12.96 2.32
CA ALA A 137 -3.68 -11.66 1.75
C ALA A 137 -5.13 -11.63 1.21
N ALA A 138 -5.57 -12.69 0.53
CA ALA A 138 -6.93 -12.82 0.01
C ALA A 138 -7.97 -12.86 1.15
N ALA A 139 -7.69 -13.62 2.22
CA ALA A 139 -8.53 -13.62 3.41
C ALA A 139 -8.62 -12.24 4.06
N PHE A 140 -7.51 -11.48 4.06
CA PHE A 140 -7.45 -10.13 4.62
C PHE A 140 -8.13 -9.08 3.73
N ALA A 141 -8.07 -9.24 2.41
CA ALA A 141 -8.82 -8.42 1.45
C ALA A 141 -10.35 -8.57 1.63
N GLY A 142 -10.79 -9.74 2.08
CA GLY A 142 -12.17 -10.03 2.46
C GLY A 142 -12.96 -10.77 1.38
N ALA A 143 -14.17 -11.20 1.73
CA ALA A 143 -15.00 -12.01 0.85
C ALA A 143 -15.32 -11.27 -0.47
N GLY A 144 -15.30 -12.02 -1.58
CA GLY A 144 -15.60 -11.49 -2.92
C GLY A 144 -14.45 -10.72 -3.57
N ALA A 145 -13.34 -10.47 -2.86
CA ALA A 145 -12.13 -9.92 -3.47
C ALA A 145 -11.50 -10.93 -4.43
N GLN A 146 -11.24 -10.49 -5.65
CA GLN A 146 -10.64 -11.28 -6.73
C GLN A 146 -9.19 -10.84 -6.92
N PHE A 147 -8.26 -11.79 -6.96
CA PHE A 147 -6.85 -11.48 -7.16
C PHE A 147 -6.63 -10.84 -8.53
N ALA A 148 -5.79 -9.81 -8.60
CA ALA A 148 -5.61 -8.99 -9.80
C ALA A 148 -4.13 -8.66 -10.11
N GLY A 149 -3.20 -9.21 -9.33
CA GLY A 149 -1.77 -9.07 -9.58
C GLY A 149 -0.92 -9.04 -8.31
N LEU A 150 0.38 -9.20 -8.49
CA LEU A 150 1.36 -9.25 -7.40
C LEU A 150 2.67 -8.56 -7.83
N ASP A 151 3.27 -7.75 -6.96
CA ASP A 151 4.61 -7.19 -7.14
C ASP A 151 5.44 -7.49 -5.89
N ALA A 152 6.44 -8.37 -6.01
CA ALA A 152 7.32 -8.79 -4.92
C ALA A 152 8.74 -8.31 -5.17
N GLN A 153 9.28 -7.53 -4.23
CA GLN A 153 10.58 -6.87 -4.36
C GLN A 153 11.63 -7.53 -3.46
N TYR A 154 12.79 -7.85 -4.04
CA TYR A 154 13.91 -8.51 -3.37
C TYR A 154 13.66 -9.99 -3.01
N VAL A 155 13.06 -10.74 -3.94
CA VAL A 155 12.89 -12.20 -3.87
C VAL A 155 14.24 -12.89 -4.08
N ARG A 156 14.63 -13.79 -3.18
CA ARG A 156 15.86 -14.60 -3.27
C ARG A 156 15.69 -15.76 -4.25
N SER A 157 16.80 -16.38 -4.63
CA SER A 157 16.84 -17.53 -5.54
C SER A 157 16.06 -18.76 -5.07
N ASP A 158 15.74 -18.87 -3.79
CA ASP A 158 14.87 -19.90 -3.23
C ASP A 158 13.37 -19.57 -3.30
N GLY A 159 12.99 -18.44 -3.93
CA GLY A 159 11.61 -17.96 -4.04
C GLY A 159 11.10 -17.21 -2.81
N THR A 160 11.90 -17.08 -1.75
CA THR A 160 11.49 -16.42 -0.50
C THR A 160 12.08 -15.02 -0.33
N MET A 161 11.58 -14.27 0.64
CA MET A 161 12.01 -12.91 1.00
C MET A 161 12.37 -12.84 2.49
N ASP A 162 13.25 -11.90 2.87
CA ASP A 162 13.47 -11.54 4.28
C ASP A 162 12.80 -10.21 4.60
N LEU A 163 11.53 -10.24 5.03
CA LEU A 163 10.77 -9.03 5.38
C LEU A 163 11.36 -8.26 6.57
N THR A 164 12.34 -8.80 7.29
CA THR A 164 13.00 -8.13 8.40
C THR A 164 14.18 -7.26 7.97
N ALA A 165 14.68 -7.43 6.74
CA ALA A 165 15.84 -6.74 6.24
C ALA A 165 15.66 -5.22 6.17
N THR A 166 16.55 -4.49 6.84
CA THR A 166 16.45 -3.03 6.98
C THR A 166 17.20 -2.24 5.91
N SER A 167 18.15 -2.88 5.22
CA SER A 167 19.01 -2.23 4.24
C SER A 167 18.31 -1.96 2.91
N TYR A 168 17.35 -2.81 2.52
CA TYR A 168 16.64 -2.70 1.25
C TYR A 168 15.11 -2.69 1.37
N ASN A 169 14.54 -2.84 2.58
CA ASN A 169 13.10 -2.73 2.86
C ASN A 169 12.20 -3.57 1.92
N PRO A 170 12.37 -4.90 1.91
CA PRO A 170 11.58 -5.77 1.06
C PRO A 170 10.08 -5.66 1.34
N ARG A 171 9.31 -5.83 0.27
CA ARG A 171 7.88 -5.60 0.23
C ARG A 171 7.26 -6.49 -0.84
N VAL A 172 6.10 -7.04 -0.53
CA VAL A 172 5.18 -7.57 -1.54
C VAL A 172 3.89 -6.76 -1.50
N THR A 173 3.35 -6.50 -2.69
CA THR A 173 2.07 -5.85 -2.89
C THR A 173 1.16 -6.82 -3.64
N TYR A 174 0.03 -7.15 -3.04
CA TYR A 174 -1.04 -7.93 -3.66
C TYR A 174 -2.16 -6.96 -4.05
N SER A 175 -2.61 -7.06 -5.28
CA SER A 175 -3.74 -6.30 -5.79
C SER A 175 -4.96 -7.20 -5.89
N PHE A 176 -6.09 -6.71 -5.39
CA PHE A 176 -7.38 -7.37 -5.50
C PHE A 176 -8.44 -6.38 -6.01
N LEU A 177 -9.49 -6.92 -6.60
CA LEU A 177 -10.67 -6.19 -7.06
C LEU A 177 -11.91 -6.81 -6.44
N ARG A 178 -12.73 -6.00 -5.77
CA ARG A 178 -14.03 -6.46 -5.27
C ARG A 178 -15.15 -5.85 -6.11
N PRO A 179 -15.99 -6.65 -6.79
CA PRO A 179 -17.14 -6.12 -7.50
C PRO A 179 -18.12 -5.51 -6.50
N ILE A 180 -18.60 -4.31 -6.80
CA ILE A 180 -19.56 -3.57 -5.96
C ILE A 180 -20.68 -3.01 -6.84
N GLU A 181 -21.79 -2.65 -6.20
CA GLU A 181 -22.81 -1.83 -6.85
C GLU A 181 -22.27 -0.42 -7.12
N PRO A 182 -22.77 0.28 -8.16
CA PRO A 182 -22.40 1.67 -8.40
C PRO A 182 -22.61 2.50 -7.13
N PRO A 183 -21.62 3.31 -6.70
CA PRO A 183 -21.78 4.15 -5.53
C PRO A 183 -22.86 5.22 -5.75
N ALA A 184 -23.47 5.74 -4.68
CA ALA A 184 -24.58 6.69 -4.79
C ALA A 184 -24.22 7.99 -5.55
N ASN A 185 -22.94 8.35 -5.57
CA ASN A 185 -22.37 9.48 -6.30
C ASN A 185 -21.76 9.08 -7.66
N ALA A 186 -22.04 7.87 -8.16
CA ALA A 186 -21.60 7.45 -9.49
C ALA A 186 -22.09 8.46 -10.55
N PRO A 187 -21.23 8.89 -11.49
CA PRO A 187 -21.64 9.75 -12.58
C PRO A 187 -22.84 9.14 -13.34
N PRO A 188 -23.81 9.97 -13.79
CA PRO A 188 -24.88 9.47 -14.64
C PRO A 188 -24.34 8.79 -15.89
N VAL A 189 -25.06 7.76 -16.36
CA VAL A 189 -24.67 7.01 -17.55
C VAL A 189 -24.50 7.97 -18.73
N GLY A 190 -23.31 8.00 -19.34
CA GLY A 190 -23.00 8.85 -20.50
C GLY A 190 -22.31 10.19 -20.19
N ALA A 191 -22.07 10.54 -18.92
CA ALA A 191 -21.42 11.82 -18.56
C ALA A 191 -19.88 11.80 -18.60
N ALA A 192 -19.22 10.63 -18.62
CA ALA A 192 -17.75 10.55 -18.45
C ALA A 192 -17.08 9.27 -19.00
N GLY A 193 -17.51 8.75 -20.16
CA GLY A 193 -16.92 7.53 -20.76
C GLY A 193 -17.72 6.26 -20.45
N ASN A 194 -17.07 5.09 -20.44
CA ASN A 194 -17.71 3.76 -20.35
C ASN A 194 -18.29 3.49 -18.94
N THR A 195 -19.33 4.21 -18.56
CA THR A 195 -20.04 4.12 -17.27
C THR A 195 -20.96 2.90 -17.17
N GLY A 196 -21.06 2.10 -18.23
CA GLY A 196 -21.84 0.86 -18.24
C GLY A 196 -21.08 -0.36 -17.71
N GLY A 197 -19.81 -0.19 -17.35
CA GLY A 197 -18.98 -1.26 -16.80
C GLY A 197 -19.33 -1.62 -15.36
N GLN A 198 -18.97 -2.84 -14.96
CA GLN A 198 -18.99 -3.27 -13.57
C GLN A 198 -18.14 -2.33 -12.71
N TRP A 199 -18.65 -1.90 -11.56
CA TRP A 199 -17.88 -1.15 -10.58
C TRP A 199 -17.04 -2.10 -9.73
N TYR A 200 -15.82 -1.68 -9.46
CA TYR A 200 -14.87 -2.38 -8.62
C TYR A 200 -14.38 -1.45 -7.53
N GLU A 201 -14.12 -2.04 -6.37
CA GLU A 201 -13.39 -1.45 -5.27
C GLU A 201 -11.97 -2.06 -5.27
N PRO A 202 -10.94 -1.29 -5.64
CA PRO A 202 -9.57 -1.78 -5.61
C PRO A 202 -9.10 -1.97 -4.17
N ILE A 203 -8.49 -3.12 -3.87
CA ILE A 203 -7.95 -3.43 -2.55
C ILE A 203 -6.48 -3.78 -2.72
N THR A 204 -5.61 -3.08 -2.00
CA THR A 204 -4.17 -3.35 -2.00
C THR A 204 -3.75 -3.88 -0.65
N ILE A 205 -3.13 -5.07 -0.63
CA ILE A 205 -2.53 -5.64 0.57
C ILE A 205 -1.01 -5.55 0.42
N GLU A 206 -0.35 -4.86 1.33
CA GLU A 206 1.10 -4.78 1.36
C GLU A 206 1.65 -5.57 2.54
N ALA A 207 2.51 -6.54 2.28
CA ALA A 207 3.28 -7.23 3.31
C ALA A 207 4.72 -6.69 3.35
N TYR A 208 5.14 -6.21 4.52
CA TYR A 208 6.47 -5.65 4.76
C TYR A 208 6.83 -5.78 6.24
N ARG A 209 8.01 -5.28 6.62
CA ARG A 209 8.56 -5.40 7.98
C ARG A 209 7.53 -5.13 9.11
N PRO A 210 7.23 -6.13 9.95
CA PRO A 210 6.41 -5.95 11.15
C PRO A 210 7.05 -5.01 12.17
N GLY A 211 6.22 -4.35 12.99
CA GLY A 211 6.66 -3.47 14.07
C GLY A 211 7.11 -2.06 13.63
N GLN A 212 7.07 -1.77 12.32
CA GLN A 212 7.41 -0.43 11.82
C GLN A 212 6.33 0.58 12.19
N VAL A 213 6.75 1.69 12.82
CA VAL A 213 5.88 2.85 13.03
C VAL A 213 5.79 3.63 11.73
N SER A 214 4.56 3.82 11.26
CA SER A 214 4.26 4.57 10.04
C SER A 214 3.30 5.72 10.37
N THR A 215 3.35 6.76 9.54
CA THR A 215 2.46 7.92 9.65
C THR A 215 1.71 8.06 8.33
N ILE A 216 0.39 8.14 8.39
CA ILE A 216 -0.45 8.51 7.24
C ILE A 216 -1.02 9.89 7.50
N THR A 217 -1.07 10.69 6.44
CA THR A 217 -1.74 11.99 6.43
C THR A 217 -2.89 11.93 5.44
N THR A 218 -4.11 12.03 5.94
CA THR A 218 -5.32 12.06 5.11
C THR A 218 -5.82 13.49 5.04
N THR A 219 -6.11 13.99 3.84
CA THR A 219 -6.61 15.35 3.62
C THR A 219 -7.96 15.28 2.93
N GLY A 220 -9.01 15.82 3.56
CA GLY A 220 -10.37 15.82 3.02
C GLY A 220 -11.23 16.89 3.71
N GLY A 221 -12.12 17.55 2.95
CA GLY A 221 -13.05 18.54 3.49
C GLY A 221 -12.39 19.75 4.19
N GLY A 222 -11.16 20.11 3.81
CA GLY A 222 -10.39 21.17 4.45
C GLY A 222 -9.70 20.79 5.78
N ILE A 223 -9.76 19.51 6.17
CA ILE A 223 -9.09 18.97 7.36
C ILE A 223 -7.95 18.06 6.92
N SER A 224 -6.82 18.15 7.62
CA SER A 224 -5.68 17.24 7.47
C SER A 224 -5.47 16.50 8.78
N THR A 225 -5.65 15.18 8.75
CA THR A 225 -5.48 14.30 9.92
C THR A 225 -4.19 13.51 9.77
N ARG A 226 -3.39 13.47 10.84
CA ARG A 226 -2.15 12.68 10.90
C ARG A 226 -2.33 11.55 11.91
N ILE A 227 -2.24 10.30 11.44
CA ILE A 227 -2.35 9.11 12.30
C ILE A 227 -1.02 8.38 12.29
N GLN A 228 -0.52 8.05 13.49
CA GLN A 228 0.59 7.13 13.67
C GLN A 228 0.05 5.75 13.99
N PHE A 229 0.58 4.72 13.33
CA PHE A 229 0.20 3.34 13.56
C PHE A 229 1.44 2.45 13.53
N VAL A 230 1.32 1.26 14.11
CA VAL A 230 2.35 0.21 14.05
C VAL A 230 1.89 -0.83 13.03
N ASN A 231 2.67 -1.05 11.98
CA ASN A 231 2.39 -2.13 11.04
C ASN A 231 2.55 -3.48 11.72
N GLN A 232 1.53 -4.33 11.65
CA GLN A 232 1.60 -5.70 12.19
C GLN A 232 2.28 -6.67 11.21
N GLY A 233 2.48 -6.29 9.95
CA GLY A 233 3.16 -7.08 8.93
C GLY A 233 2.48 -6.90 7.58
N MET A 234 1.16 -7.05 7.55
CA MET A 234 0.34 -6.67 6.40
C MET A 234 -0.50 -5.43 6.67
N ARG A 235 -0.63 -4.60 5.66
CA ARG A 235 -1.49 -3.42 5.63
C ARG A 235 -2.49 -3.56 4.49
N LYS A 236 -3.76 -3.24 4.76
CA LYS A 236 -4.80 -3.15 3.74
C LYS A 236 -5.07 -1.67 3.44
N ASP A 237 -5.14 -1.38 2.15
CA ASP A 237 -5.61 -0.12 1.60
C ASP A 237 -6.79 -0.40 0.67
N VAL A 238 -7.82 0.43 0.75
CA VAL A 238 -9.04 0.30 -0.06
C VAL A 238 -9.16 1.58 -0.86
N GLY A 239 -9.01 1.46 -2.18
CA GLY A 239 -9.09 2.58 -3.10
C GLY A 239 -10.54 2.98 -3.40
N ASP A 240 -10.69 4.15 -4.01
CA ASP A 240 -11.99 4.63 -4.44
C ASP A 240 -12.63 3.69 -5.49
N PRO A 241 -13.96 3.50 -5.45
CA PRO A 241 -14.71 2.81 -6.49
C PRO A 241 -14.36 3.29 -7.91
N THR A 242 -14.17 2.36 -8.84
CA THR A 242 -13.85 2.66 -10.25
C THR A 242 -14.53 1.68 -11.20
N THR A 243 -14.87 2.15 -12.40
CA THR A 243 -15.31 1.30 -13.52
C THR A 243 -14.15 0.87 -14.44
N ASN A 244 -12.96 1.42 -14.21
CA ASN A 244 -11.75 1.14 -14.99
C ASN A 244 -10.62 0.76 -14.04
N PRO A 245 -10.66 -0.44 -13.43
CA PRO A 245 -9.54 -0.93 -12.66
C PRO A 245 -8.32 -1.06 -13.58
N PHE A 246 -7.12 -0.82 -13.05
CA PHE A 246 -5.87 -0.91 -13.83
C PHE A 246 -5.53 -2.34 -14.26
N SER A 247 -6.27 -3.34 -13.80
CA SER A 247 -6.10 -4.76 -14.13
C SER A 247 -7.45 -5.47 -14.15
N VAL A 248 -7.51 -6.62 -14.80
CA VAL A 248 -8.60 -7.58 -14.63
C VAL A 248 -8.26 -8.63 -13.58
N THR A 249 -9.20 -9.54 -13.31
CA THR A 249 -8.99 -10.67 -12.41
C THR A 249 -7.93 -11.60 -12.97
N ALA A 250 -6.88 -11.82 -12.18
CA ALA A 250 -5.75 -12.66 -12.50
C ALA A 250 -6.10 -14.16 -12.43
N PRO A 251 -5.59 -14.99 -13.35
CA PRO A 251 -5.62 -16.42 -13.18
C PRO A 251 -4.72 -16.85 -12.01
N PRO A 252 -4.90 -18.10 -11.52
CA PRO A 252 -4.02 -18.64 -10.50
C PRO A 252 -2.56 -18.65 -10.98
N MET A 253 -1.63 -18.20 -10.13
CA MET A 253 -0.20 -18.30 -10.43
C MET A 253 0.23 -19.77 -10.51
N ARG A 254 0.77 -20.17 -11.65
CA ARG A 254 1.22 -21.55 -11.93
C ARG A 254 2.72 -21.75 -11.68
N CYS A 255 3.51 -20.69 -11.82
CA CYS A 255 4.96 -20.74 -11.72
C CYS A 255 5.42 -20.44 -10.31
N SER A 256 6.21 -21.32 -9.70
CA SER A 256 6.83 -20.95 -8.43
C SER A 256 7.95 -19.92 -8.65
N PHE A 257 8.16 -19.00 -7.71
CA PHE A 257 9.25 -18.03 -7.83
C PHE A 257 10.64 -18.68 -7.84
N ALA A 258 10.78 -19.85 -7.20
CA ALA A 258 12.00 -20.66 -7.28
C ALA A 258 12.23 -21.24 -8.69
N ASP A 259 11.16 -21.63 -9.40
CA ASP A 259 11.26 -22.12 -10.77
C ASP A 259 11.64 -21.00 -11.75
N LEU A 260 11.05 -19.80 -11.59
CA LEU A 260 11.44 -18.61 -12.36
C LEU A 260 12.93 -18.28 -12.15
N TRP A 261 13.40 -18.35 -10.91
CA TRP A 261 14.81 -18.16 -10.57
C TRP A 261 15.73 -19.20 -11.22
N ARG A 262 15.34 -20.47 -11.23
CA ARG A 262 16.12 -21.54 -11.87
C ARG A 262 16.35 -21.23 -13.35
N GLU A 263 15.28 -20.89 -14.07
CA GLU A 263 15.35 -20.52 -15.49
C GLU A 263 16.16 -19.23 -15.70
N ALA A 264 16.00 -18.23 -14.84
CA ALA A 264 16.78 -16.99 -14.91
C ALA A 264 18.29 -17.23 -14.71
N ILE A 265 18.68 -18.11 -13.79
CA ILE A 265 20.08 -18.48 -13.55
C ILE A 265 20.68 -19.22 -14.76
N GLU A 266 19.91 -20.11 -15.39
CA GLU A 266 20.33 -20.78 -16.63
C GLU A 266 20.61 -19.77 -17.76
N ARG A 267 19.94 -18.61 -17.73
CA ARG A 267 20.14 -17.48 -18.65
C ARG A 267 21.21 -16.47 -18.20
N GLY A 268 21.93 -16.77 -17.11
CA GLY A 268 23.06 -15.98 -16.63
C GLY A 268 22.74 -14.97 -15.53
N ALA A 269 21.53 -14.99 -14.95
CA ALA A 269 21.26 -14.22 -13.74
C ALA A 269 22.17 -14.68 -12.58
N SER A 270 22.66 -13.73 -11.77
CA SER A 270 23.47 -14.05 -10.60
C SER A 270 22.62 -14.71 -9.51
N ALA A 271 23.02 -15.91 -9.07
CA ALA A 271 22.32 -16.66 -8.01
C ALA A 271 22.35 -15.97 -6.63
N ASP A 272 23.30 -15.06 -6.43
CA ASP A 272 23.45 -14.27 -5.19
C ASP A 272 22.65 -12.95 -5.23
N ALA A 273 22.01 -12.64 -6.36
CA ALA A 273 21.17 -11.45 -6.49
C ALA A 273 19.78 -11.69 -5.89
N VAL A 274 19.03 -10.60 -5.80
CA VAL A 274 17.62 -10.59 -5.42
C VAL A 274 16.83 -9.95 -6.57
N ALA A 275 15.63 -10.46 -6.82
CA ALA A 275 14.80 -10.08 -7.95
C ALA A 275 13.59 -9.27 -7.51
N THR A 276 13.09 -8.42 -8.40
CA THR A 276 11.70 -7.99 -8.38
C THR A 276 10.92 -8.89 -9.33
N ILE A 277 9.85 -9.50 -8.85
CA ILE A 277 8.98 -10.36 -9.64
C ILE A 277 7.58 -9.73 -9.63
N ARG A 278 7.08 -9.36 -10.80
CA ARG A 278 5.73 -8.82 -10.97
C ARG A 278 4.89 -9.80 -11.78
N TYR A 279 3.72 -10.14 -11.27
CA TYR A 279 2.69 -10.88 -11.98
C TYR A 279 1.55 -9.93 -12.31
N SER A 280 1.39 -9.61 -13.60
CA SER A 280 0.43 -8.63 -14.09
C SER A 280 -0.06 -8.96 -15.50
N GLU A 281 -1.19 -8.36 -15.87
CA GLU A 281 -1.72 -8.41 -17.23
C GLU A 281 -0.90 -7.49 -18.15
N PHE A 282 -0.48 -8.02 -19.30
CA PHE A 282 0.14 -7.29 -20.40
C PHE A 282 -0.60 -7.59 -21.70
N GLY A 283 -1.42 -6.66 -22.16
CA GLY A 283 -2.32 -6.92 -23.30
C GLY A 283 -3.44 -7.85 -22.87
N ASP A 284 -3.57 -9.00 -23.54
CA ASP A 284 -4.57 -10.04 -23.25
C ASP A 284 -3.96 -11.26 -22.51
N GLU A 285 -2.70 -11.16 -22.06
CA GLU A 285 -1.93 -12.26 -21.48
C GLU A 285 -1.40 -11.88 -20.08
N TRP A 286 -1.28 -12.87 -19.19
CA TRP A 286 -0.63 -12.67 -17.88
C TRP A 286 0.81 -13.14 -17.93
N THR A 287 1.71 -12.29 -17.46
CA THR A 287 3.14 -12.56 -17.49
C THR A 287 3.78 -12.33 -16.12
N TYR A 288 4.95 -12.95 -15.94
CA TYR A 288 5.85 -12.67 -14.84
C TYR A 288 7.01 -11.83 -15.37
N ASP A 289 7.08 -10.57 -14.99
CA ASP A 289 8.27 -9.74 -15.20
C ASP A 289 9.26 -10.02 -14.08
N PHE A 290 10.35 -10.70 -14.42
CA PHE A 290 11.46 -10.99 -13.53
C PHE A 290 12.60 -10.02 -13.79
N ILE A 291 12.93 -9.22 -12.78
CA ILE A 291 13.86 -8.11 -12.88
C ILE A 291 14.98 -8.31 -11.87
N VAL A 292 16.21 -8.45 -12.36
CA VAL A 292 17.44 -8.42 -11.56
C VAL A 292 18.37 -7.33 -12.12
N PRO A 293 19.35 -6.85 -11.35
CA PRO A 293 20.27 -5.82 -11.85
C PRO A 293 20.92 -6.21 -13.19
N GLY A 294 20.58 -5.47 -14.25
CA GLY A 294 21.11 -5.67 -15.61
C GLY A 294 20.39 -6.71 -16.46
N THR A 295 19.31 -7.34 -15.97
CA THR A 295 18.56 -8.34 -16.73
C THR A 295 17.07 -8.27 -16.43
N ILE A 296 16.25 -8.25 -17.48
CA ILE A 296 14.79 -8.33 -17.42
C ILE A 296 14.40 -9.55 -18.26
N ILE A 297 13.65 -10.46 -17.67
CA ILE A 297 13.13 -11.66 -18.33
C ILE A 297 11.62 -11.66 -18.11
N THR A 298 10.85 -11.78 -19.18
CA THR A 298 9.40 -11.94 -19.09
C THR A 298 9.07 -13.41 -19.32
N PHE A 299 8.34 -14.00 -18.38
CA PHE A 299 7.84 -15.37 -18.47
C PHE A 299 6.33 -15.37 -18.71
N ASN A 300 5.87 -16.26 -19.57
CA ASN A 300 4.44 -16.52 -19.73
C ASN A 300 3.88 -17.40 -18.59
N GLU A 301 2.57 -17.66 -18.63
CA GLU A 301 1.86 -18.49 -17.63
C GLU A 301 2.37 -19.93 -17.53
N ASP A 302 3.04 -20.44 -18.57
CA ASP A 302 3.64 -21.77 -18.62
C ASP A 302 5.11 -21.78 -18.14
N CYS A 303 5.57 -20.67 -17.55
CA CYS A 303 6.90 -20.51 -16.96
C CYS A 303 8.04 -20.61 -17.99
N SER A 304 7.73 -20.40 -19.26
CA SER A 304 8.70 -20.30 -20.34
C SER A 304 8.93 -18.83 -20.68
N VAL A 305 10.10 -18.52 -21.24
CA VAL A 305 10.43 -17.16 -21.65
C VAL A 305 9.81 -16.90 -23.01
N ASP A 306 9.09 -15.79 -23.14
CA ASP A 306 8.66 -15.30 -24.45
C ASP A 306 9.87 -14.73 -25.18
N GLU A 307 10.23 -15.34 -26.31
CA GLU A 307 11.33 -14.91 -27.19
C GLU A 307 10.97 -13.70 -28.06
#